data_AF-A0A3D2F642-F1
#
_entry.id   AF-A0A3D2F642-F1
#
_cell.length_a   1.000
_cell.length_b   1.000
_cell.length_c   1.000
_cell.angle_alpha   90.00
_cell.angle_beta   90.00
_cell.angle_gamma   90.00
#
_symmetry.space_group_name_H-M   'P 1'
#
loop_
_entity.id
_entity.type
_entity.pdbx_description
1 polymer ?
#
loop_
_entity_poly.entity_id
_entity_poly.type
_entity_poly.pdbx_seq_one_letter_code
_entity_poly.pdbx_strand_id
1 'polypeptide(L)'
;GATSGGAMDASNLLKPALAGGKLRTMGSTTYQEFRQHFEKDRALSRRFQKIDVNEPSVEDAVKILRGIKSYFEDHHSVKYTADAIKSSVELAARYINDRKLPDSAIDVIDEAGAAQHLIPA
;
A
#
# COMPACT_ATOMS: atom_id res chain seq x y z
N GLY A 1 9.37 -20.70 13.91
CA GLY A 1 10.75 -21.13 13.66
C GLY A 1 10.78 -22.12 12.52
N ALA A 2 11.51 -21.80 11.46
CA ALA A 2 12.16 -22.73 10.54
C ALA A 2 13.36 -22.00 9.94
N THR A 3 14.47 -22.07 10.67
CA THR A 3 15.81 -21.62 10.30
C THR A 3 16.54 -22.82 9.70
N SER A 4 16.51 -23.00 8.38
CA SER A 4 17.52 -23.79 7.61
C SER A 4 17.13 -23.98 6.13
N GLY A 5 17.82 -23.28 5.24
CA GLY A 5 18.54 -23.90 4.12
C GLY A 5 17.80 -24.65 2.99
N GLY A 6 16.48 -24.54 2.82
CA GLY A 6 15.74 -25.39 1.87
C GLY A 6 14.89 -24.70 0.81
N ALA A 7 14.63 -23.40 0.89
CA ALA A 7 13.99 -22.71 -0.22
C ALA A 7 15.03 -22.62 -1.33
N MET A 8 14.81 -23.32 -2.45
CA MET A 8 15.53 -23.11 -3.70
C MET A 8 15.81 -21.61 -3.81
N ASP A 9 17.10 -21.21 -3.82
CA ASP A 9 17.49 -19.81 -3.86
C ASP A 9 17.13 -19.27 -5.24
N ALA A 10 15.84 -19.02 -5.46
CA ALA A 10 15.25 -18.54 -6.70
C ALA A 10 15.94 -17.24 -7.11
N SER A 11 16.50 -16.50 -6.14
CA SER A 11 17.33 -15.34 -6.37
C SER A 11 18.58 -15.67 -7.21
N ASN A 12 19.24 -16.81 -6.98
CA ASN A 12 20.38 -17.26 -7.77
C ASN A 12 19.99 -17.69 -9.19
N LEU A 13 18.80 -18.26 -9.35
CA LEU A 13 18.26 -18.61 -10.67
C LEU A 13 17.85 -17.36 -11.48
N LEU A 14 17.41 -16.31 -10.80
CA LEU A 14 16.96 -15.06 -11.42
C LEU A 14 18.12 -14.10 -11.75
N LYS A 15 19.25 -14.18 -11.02
CA LYS A 15 20.44 -13.32 -11.24
C LYS A 15 20.93 -13.27 -12.70
N PRO A 16 21.05 -14.39 -13.45
CA PRO A 16 21.44 -14.37 -14.87
C PRO A 16 20.39 -13.74 -15.78
N ALA A 17 19.10 -14.06 -15.57
CA ALA A 17 18.00 -13.55 -16.38
C ALA A 17 17.80 -12.04 -16.23
N LEU A 18 17.97 -11.53 -15.01
CA LEU A 18 17.95 -10.10 -14.70
C LEU A 18 19.20 -9.38 -15.24
N ALA A 19 20.38 -10.02 -15.19
CA ALA A 19 21.62 -9.43 -15.71
C ALA A 19 21.60 -9.25 -17.23
N GLY A 20 20.99 -10.18 -17.96
CA GLY A 20 20.90 -10.13 -19.43
C GLY A 20 19.80 -9.22 -19.96
N GLY A 21 19.00 -8.57 -19.10
CA GLY A 21 17.88 -7.72 -19.52
C GLY A 21 16.72 -8.46 -20.20
N LYS A 22 16.78 -9.80 -20.28
CA LYS A 22 15.75 -10.65 -20.91
C LYS A 22 14.47 -10.73 -20.08
N LEU A 23 14.56 -10.42 -18.79
CA LEU A 23 13.45 -10.37 -17.85
C LEU A 23 13.42 -9.01 -17.16
N ARG A 24 12.26 -8.35 -17.22
CA ARG A 24 11.96 -7.14 -16.44
C ARG A 24 10.94 -7.51 -15.36
N THR A 25 11.20 -7.13 -14.13
CA THR A 25 10.32 -7.40 -12.99
C THR A 25 10.09 -6.15 -12.17
N MET A 26 8.93 -6.06 -11.52
CA MET A 26 8.64 -5.08 -10.48
C MET A 26 8.50 -5.84 -9.16
N GLY A 27 9.10 -5.31 -8.10
CA GLY A 27 8.98 -5.84 -6.75
C GLY A 27 8.46 -4.76 -5.81
N SER A 28 7.68 -5.17 -4.81
CA SER A 28 7.22 -4.32 -3.72
C SER A 28 7.77 -4.88 -2.41
N THR A 29 8.28 -4.01 -1.54
CA THR A 29 8.84 -4.39 -0.24
C THR A 29 8.70 -3.22 0.72
N THR A 30 8.72 -3.51 2.02
CA THR A 30 8.81 -2.46 3.04
C THR A 30 10.24 -1.94 3.18
N TYR A 31 10.41 -0.75 3.76
CA TYR A 31 11.72 -0.17 4.09
C TYR A 31 12.59 -1.06 4.98
N GLN A 32 11.94 -1.80 5.89
CA GLN A 32 12.62 -2.67 6.83
C GLN A 32 13.13 -3.93 6.14
N GLU A 33 12.27 -4.62 5.38
CA GLU A 33 12.63 -5.84 4.65
C GLU A 33 13.66 -5.56 3.56
N PHE A 34 13.56 -4.41 2.87
CA PHE A 34 14.55 -4.00 1.88
C PHE A 34 15.95 -3.92 2.50
N ARG A 35 16.09 -3.23 3.64
CA ARG A 35 17.38 -3.10 4.35
C ARG A 35 17.86 -4.43 4.94
N GLN A 36 16.93 -5.23 5.49
CA GLN A 36 17.28 -6.45 6.20
C GLN A 36 17.67 -7.61 5.27
N HIS A 37 17.07 -7.69 4.08
CA HIS A 37 17.18 -8.84 3.19
C HIS A 37 17.68 -8.48 1.79
N PHE A 38 17.15 -7.43 1.17
CA PHE A 38 17.41 -7.14 -0.24
C PHE A 38 18.74 -6.40 -0.45
N GLU A 39 19.00 -5.37 0.36
CA GLU A 39 20.20 -4.53 0.26
C GLU A 39 21.48 -5.31 0.57
N LYS A 40 21.38 -6.35 1.40
CA LYS A 40 22.49 -7.24 1.75
C LYS A 40 22.97 -8.09 0.56
N ASP A 41 22.09 -8.42 -0.40
CA ASP A 41 22.49 -9.09 -1.64
C ASP A 41 22.95 -8.04 -2.67
N ARG A 42 24.26 -7.77 -2.68
CA ARG A 42 24.90 -6.80 -3.58
C ARG A 42 24.67 -7.11 -5.08
N ALA A 43 24.44 -8.37 -5.43
CA ALA A 43 24.19 -8.75 -6.81
C ALA A 43 22.78 -8.35 -7.24
N LEU A 44 21.77 -8.54 -6.40
CA LEU A 44 20.40 -8.15 -6.72
C LEU A 44 20.19 -6.65 -6.56
N SER A 45 20.69 -6.03 -5.49
CA SER A 45 20.46 -4.61 -5.19
C SER A 45 20.92 -3.68 -6.31
N ARG A 46 22.03 -3.98 -6.99
CA ARG A 46 22.52 -3.20 -8.16
C ARG A 46 21.71 -3.39 -9.45
N ARG A 47 20.82 -4.38 -9.51
CA ARG A 47 20.03 -4.73 -10.70
C ARG A 47 18.59 -4.20 -10.62
N PHE A 48 18.17 -3.73 -9.45
CA PHE A 48 16.88 -3.09 -9.24
C PHE A 48 17.08 -1.61 -9.02
N GLN A 49 16.21 -0.80 -9.63
CA GLN A 49 16.11 0.61 -9.30
C GLN A 49 15.23 0.75 -8.06
N LYS A 50 15.78 1.27 -6.96
CA LYS A 50 14.97 1.63 -5.80
C LYS A 50 14.15 2.86 -6.15
N ILE A 51 12.84 2.76 -5.96
CA ILE A 51 11.89 3.87 -6.04
C ILE A 51 11.22 3.97 -4.68
N ASP A 52 11.49 5.05 -3.97
CA ASP A 52 10.85 5.31 -2.68
C ASP A 52 9.41 5.79 -2.90
N VAL A 53 8.46 5.04 -2.35
CA VAL A 53 7.04 5.39 -2.36
C VAL A 53 6.70 5.92 -0.97
N ASN A 54 6.71 7.24 -0.84
CA ASN A 54 6.41 7.89 0.42
C ASN A 54 4.91 7.87 0.70
N GLU A 55 4.56 7.89 1.98
CA GLU A 55 3.20 8.17 2.43
C GLU A 55 2.72 9.50 1.84
N PRO A 56 1.51 9.56 1.24
CA PRO A 56 0.99 10.80 0.67
C PRO A 56 0.72 11.84 1.76
N SER A 57 0.78 13.11 1.37
CA SER A 57 0.32 14.20 2.23
C SER A 57 -1.19 14.09 2.50
N VAL A 58 -1.67 14.73 3.57
CA VAL A 58 -3.12 14.81 3.85
C VAL A 58 -3.87 15.38 2.65
N GLU A 59 -3.35 16.43 2.01
CA GLU A 59 -3.97 17.03 0.83
C GLU A 59 -4.05 16.07 -0.36
N ASP A 60 -3.00 15.31 -0.60
CA ASP A 60 -2.98 14.35 -1.71
C ASP A 60 -3.84 13.11 -1.41
N ALA A 61 -3.86 12.65 -0.16
CA ALA A 61 -4.76 11.59 0.27
C ALA A 61 -6.24 12.00 0.10
N VAL A 62 -6.61 13.25 0.40
CA VAL A 62 -7.96 13.77 0.11
C VAL A 62 -8.27 13.72 -1.39
N LYS A 63 -7.31 14.07 -2.26
CA LYS A 63 -7.50 13.97 -3.73
C LYS A 63 -7.66 12.51 -4.17
N ILE A 64 -6.88 11.59 -3.62
CA ILE A 64 -6.97 10.15 -3.88
C ILE A 64 -8.36 9.64 -3.50
N LEU A 65 -8.82 9.93 -2.28
CA LEU A 65 -10.14 9.49 -1.80
C LEU A 65 -11.27 10.09 -2.65
N ARG A 66 -11.15 11.34 -3.09
CA ARG A 66 -12.11 11.93 -4.05
C ARG A 66 -12.14 11.20 -5.39
N GLY A 67 -11.00 10.72 -5.87
CA GLY A 67 -10.89 9.98 -7.13
C GLY A 67 -11.53 8.59 -7.09
N ILE A 68 -11.51 7.93 -5.93
CA ILE A 68 -12.11 6.60 -5.72
C ILE A 68 -13.51 6.67 -5.09
N LYS A 69 -13.98 7.87 -4.72
CA LYS A 69 -15.25 8.10 -4.01
C LYS A 69 -16.44 7.41 -4.70
N SER A 70 -16.58 7.59 -6.02
CA SER A 70 -17.73 7.05 -6.77
C SER A 70 -17.83 5.53 -6.66
N TYR A 71 -16.69 4.83 -6.63
CA TYR A 71 -16.66 3.38 -6.48
C TYR A 71 -17.26 2.94 -5.13
N PHE A 72 -16.93 3.63 -4.04
CA PHE A 72 -17.48 3.34 -2.71
C PHE A 72 -18.94 3.77 -2.57
N GLU A 73 -19.32 4.90 -3.17
CA GLU A 73 -20.73 5.33 -3.20
C GLU A 73 -21.61 4.29 -3.91
N ASP A 74 -21.16 3.78 -5.06
CA ASP A 74 -21.88 2.76 -5.82
C ASP A 74 -21.92 1.43 -5.05
N HIS A 75 -20.79 1.04 -4.43
CA HIS A 75 -20.71 -0.21 -3.66
C HIS A 75 -21.64 -0.20 -2.44
N HIS A 76 -21.66 0.91 -1.69
CA HIS A 76 -22.43 1.03 -0.46
C HIS A 76 -23.82 1.64 -0.65
N SER A 77 -24.17 2.06 -1.87
CA SER A 77 -25.42 2.79 -2.14
C SER A 77 -25.64 4.02 -1.23
N VAL A 78 -24.55 4.70 -0.85
CA VAL A 78 -24.55 5.92 -0.02
C VAL A 78 -23.90 7.08 -0.77
N LYS A 79 -24.05 8.30 -0.24
CA LYS A 79 -23.30 9.47 -0.72
C LYS A 79 -22.40 10.03 0.37
N TYR A 80 -21.10 10.15 0.08
CA TYR A 80 -20.14 10.78 0.99
C TYR A 80 -20.04 12.27 0.69
N THR A 81 -20.22 13.11 1.71
CA THR A 81 -20.00 14.55 1.56
C THR A 81 -18.52 14.85 1.37
N ALA A 82 -18.19 16.00 0.76
CA ALA A 82 -16.79 16.43 0.63
C ALA A 82 -16.11 16.59 2.00
N ASP A 83 -16.86 17.03 3.00
CA ASP A 83 -16.39 17.18 4.38
C ASP A 83 -16.15 15.82 5.06
N ALA A 84 -16.98 14.81 4.77
CA ALA A 84 -16.76 13.44 5.28
C ALA A 84 -15.44 12.85 4.75
N ILE A 85 -15.16 13.03 3.46
CA ILE A 85 -13.89 12.60 2.84
C ILE A 85 -12.70 13.35 3.46
N LYS A 86 -12.83 14.66 3.68
CA LYS A 86 -11.76 15.43 4.32
C LYS A 86 -11.52 14.95 5.77
N SER A 87 -12.60 14.76 6.51
CA SER A 87 -12.54 14.35 7.92
C SER A 87 -11.97 12.94 8.07
N SER A 88 -12.30 12.00 7.17
CA SER A 88 -11.75 10.64 7.25
C SER A 88 -10.22 10.66 7.14
N VAL A 89 -9.66 11.45 6.21
CA VAL A 89 -8.21 11.58 6.06
C VAL A 89 -7.57 12.28 7.26
N GLU A 90 -8.11 13.41 7.70
CA GLU A 90 -7.54 14.19 8.80
C GLU A 90 -7.56 13.43 10.12
N LEU A 91 -8.66 12.72 10.41
CA LEU A 91 -8.80 11.92 11.62
C LEU A 91 -7.96 10.64 11.55
N ALA A 92 -7.91 9.96 10.40
CA ALA A 92 -7.05 8.79 10.22
C ALA A 92 -5.58 9.16 10.42
N ALA A 93 -5.12 10.26 9.82
CA ALA A 93 -3.75 10.75 9.97
C ALA A 93 -3.39 11.13 11.42
N ARG A 94 -4.37 11.63 12.18
CA ARG A 94 -4.16 12.10 13.55
C ARG A 94 -4.23 11.00 14.59
N TYR A 95 -5.10 10.01 14.41
CA TYR A 95 -5.45 9.06 15.45
C TYR A 95 -5.05 7.60 15.14
N ILE A 96 -4.88 7.23 13.86
CA ILE A 96 -4.49 5.88 13.44
C ILE A 96 -2.99 5.88 13.10
N ASN A 97 -2.15 5.82 14.14
CA ASN A 97 -0.70 6.01 14.03
C ASN A 97 0.07 4.77 13.56
N ASP A 98 -0.52 3.58 13.67
CA ASP A 98 0.06 2.29 13.28
C ASP A 98 -0.14 1.97 11.80
N ARG A 99 -0.99 2.73 11.11
CA ARG A 99 -1.26 2.61 9.68
C ARG A 99 -0.88 3.89 8.94
N LYS A 100 -0.88 3.80 7.62
CA LYS A 100 -0.39 4.85 6.72
C LYS A 100 -1.48 5.31 5.78
N LEU A 101 -1.47 6.59 5.44
CA LEU A 101 -2.29 7.09 4.33
C LEU A 101 -1.82 6.46 3.00
N PRO A 102 -2.70 6.34 2.00
CA PRO A 102 -4.14 6.64 2.05
C PRO A 102 -4.98 5.50 2.62
N ASP A 103 -4.38 4.32 2.81
CA ASP A 103 -5.02 3.06 3.20
C ASP A 103 -5.89 3.19 4.46
N SER A 104 -5.34 3.79 5.53
CA SER A 104 -6.09 4.00 6.77
C SER A 104 -7.34 4.87 6.61
N ALA A 105 -7.33 5.85 5.69
CA ALA A 105 -8.48 6.71 5.44
C ALA A 105 -9.52 6.04 4.52
N ILE A 106 -9.07 5.15 3.62
CA ILE A 106 -9.96 4.34 2.79
C ILE A 106 -10.79 3.42 3.68
N ASP A 107 -10.14 2.72 4.62
CA ASP A 107 -10.84 1.84 5.55
C ASP A 107 -11.90 2.59 6.38
N VAL A 108 -11.59 3.82 6.83
CA VAL A 108 -12.59 4.65 7.56
C VAL A 108 -13.82 4.94 6.70
N ILE A 109 -13.66 5.22 5.40
CA ILE A 109 -14.77 5.49 4.48
C ILE A 109 -15.56 4.21 4.19
N ASP A 110 -14.86 3.10 3.99
CA ASP A 110 -15.45 1.81 3.69
C ASP A 110 -16.32 1.32 4.87
N GLU A 111 -15.76 1.32 6.08
CA GLU A 111 -16.45 0.95 7.31
C GLU A 111 -17.63 1.89 7.61
N ALA A 112 -17.49 3.19 7.37
CA ALA A 112 -18.59 4.15 7.53
C ALA A 112 -19.74 3.89 6.54
N GLY A 113 -19.44 3.44 5.31
CA GLY A 113 -20.44 3.02 4.33
C GLY A 113 -21.13 1.73 4.75
N ALA A 114 -20.36 0.73 5.15
CA ALA A 114 -20.87 -0.55 5.63
C ALA A 114 -21.81 -0.35 6.84
N ALA A 115 -21.45 0.53 7.77
CA ALA A 115 -22.26 0.84 8.95
C ALA A 115 -23.66 1.39 8.62
N GLN A 116 -23.85 2.08 7.49
CA GLN A 116 -25.17 2.58 7.09
C GLN A 116 -26.16 1.46 6.78
N HIS A 117 -25.69 0.31 6.31
CA HIS A 117 -26.55 -0.85 6.06
C HIS A 117 -27.12 -1.48 7.33
N LEU A 118 -26.54 -1.18 8.50
CA LEU A 118 -26.99 -1.70 9.78
C LEU A 118 -28.09 -0.84 10.42
N ILE A 119 -28.35 0.35 9.88
CA ILE A 119 -29.34 1.28 10.43
C ILE A 119 -30.73 0.85 9.92
N PRO A 120 -31.70 0.58 10.82
CA PRO A 120 -33.07 0.29 10.42
C PRO A 120 -33.69 1.47 9.66
N ALA A 121 -34.52 1.17 8.66
CA ALA A 121 -35.28 2.16 7.88
C ALA A 121 -36.32 2.93 8.72
#